data_AF-S8C2D3-F1
#
_entry.id   AF-S8C2D3-F1
#
_cell.length_a   1.000
_cell.length_b   1.000
_cell.length_c   1.000
_cell.angle_alpha   90.00
_cell.angle_beta   90.00
_cell.angle_gamma   90.00
#
_symmetry.space_group_name_H-M   'P 1'
#
loop_
_entity.id
_entity.type
_entity.pdbx_description
1 polymer ?
#
loop_
_entity_poly.entity_id
_entity_poly.type
_entity_poly.pdbx_seq_one_letter_code
_entity_poly.pdbx_strand_id
1 'polypeptide(L)'
;VFRLGWLIRFISHSVISGFTTASAIVIGLSQAKYFLGYEIERSSKIIPLVQSIIVGADQFSWQPFVMGSVVLAILLVMKHLGKCNKSLRFLRASGPLTAVVFCSVFVKVFQPPSISLVGEIPQGLPRFSIPKAFGFVESLIPTTILITGVAILESVGIAKALAAKNGYELDSNQELFGLGVANIVGSFFSVYPTTG
;
A
#
# COMPACT_ATOMS: atom_id res chain seq x y z
N VAL A 1 4.77 9.89 -25.64
CA VAL A 1 5.06 11.19 -26.29
C VAL A 1 6.48 11.67 -25.99
N PHE A 2 6.88 11.91 -24.73
CA PHE A 2 8.24 12.39 -24.40
C PHE A 2 9.35 11.33 -24.28
N ARG A 3 9.00 10.03 -24.37
CA ARG A 3 9.95 8.88 -24.25
C ARG A 3 10.96 9.05 -23.09
N LEU A 4 10.47 9.45 -21.91
CA LEU A 4 11.28 9.72 -20.72
C LEU A 4 11.86 8.44 -20.08
N GLY A 5 11.69 7.27 -20.70
CA GLY A 5 12.27 6.00 -20.28
C GLY A 5 13.78 6.04 -20.04
N TRP A 6 14.49 6.93 -20.73
CA TRP A 6 15.93 7.10 -20.58
C TRP A 6 16.34 7.72 -19.24
N LEU A 7 15.58 8.67 -18.69
CA LEU A 7 15.85 9.26 -17.36
C LEU A 7 15.88 8.20 -16.26
N ILE A 8 15.11 7.13 -16.45
CA ILE A 8 15.03 6.05 -15.48
C ILE A 8 16.28 5.16 -15.46
N ARG A 9 17.12 5.24 -16.50
CA ARG A 9 18.43 4.57 -16.49
C ARG A 9 19.40 5.19 -15.47
N PHE A 10 19.19 6.45 -15.08
CA PHE A 10 20.02 7.13 -14.08
C PHE A 10 19.62 6.87 -12.62
N ILE A 11 18.49 6.19 -12.40
CA ILE A 11 18.09 5.81 -11.06
C ILE A 11 18.92 4.58 -10.65
N SER A 12 19.83 4.79 -9.71
CA SER A 12 20.70 3.74 -9.18
C SER A 12 19.92 2.78 -8.27
N HIS A 13 20.43 1.55 -8.15
CA HIS A 13 19.88 0.55 -7.23
C HIS A 13 19.86 1.06 -5.78
N SER A 14 20.86 1.86 -5.38
CA SER A 14 20.95 2.44 -4.04
C SER A 14 19.80 3.41 -3.73
N VAL A 15 19.38 4.23 -4.71
CA VAL A 15 18.24 5.16 -4.54
C VAL A 15 16.94 4.38 -4.35
N ILE A 16 16.72 3.34 -5.15
CA ILE A 16 15.52 2.48 -5.04
C ILE A 16 15.50 1.80 -3.67
N SER A 17 16.61 1.20 -3.24
CA SER A 17 16.70 0.54 -1.94
C SER A 17 16.48 1.50 -0.77
N GLY A 18 17.05 2.71 -0.83
CA GLY A 18 16.85 3.74 0.18
C GLY A 18 15.39 4.18 0.28
N PHE A 19 14.76 4.43 -0.88
CA PHE A 19 13.34 4.76 -0.97
C PHE A 19 12.46 3.65 -0.40
N THR A 20 12.63 2.39 -0.83
CA THR A 20 11.83 1.26 -0.34
C THR A 20 11.96 1.07 1.17
N THR A 21 13.16 1.26 1.73
CA THR A 21 13.40 1.15 3.18
C THR A 21 12.69 2.27 3.94
N ALA A 22 12.82 3.52 3.48
CA ALA A 22 12.14 4.65 4.09
C ALA A 22 10.61 4.52 4.01
N SER A 23 10.08 4.13 2.85
CA SER A 23 8.65 3.86 2.66
C SER A 23 8.17 2.74 3.59
N ALA A 24 8.94 1.66 3.77
CA ALA A 24 8.58 0.59 4.70
C ALA A 24 8.49 1.08 6.16
N ILE A 25 9.41 1.95 6.60
CA ILE A 25 9.37 2.56 7.93
C ILE A 25 8.12 3.44 8.08
N VAL A 26 7.86 4.33 7.11
CA VAL A 26 6.68 5.23 7.13
C VAL A 26 5.39 4.44 7.15
N ILE A 27 5.27 3.40 6.31
CA ILE A 27 4.11 2.50 6.30
C ILE A 27 3.97 1.83 7.66
N GLY A 28 5.04 1.23 8.21
CA GLY A 28 5.01 0.57 9.52
C GLY A 28 4.52 1.49 10.63
N LEU A 29 5.07 2.71 10.72
CA LEU A 29 4.64 3.71 11.70
C LEU A 29 3.19 4.15 11.47
N SER A 30 2.76 4.29 10.21
CA SER A 30 1.37 4.68 9.88
C SER A 30 0.34 3.61 10.27
N GLN A 31 0.74 2.33 10.31
CA GLN A 31 -0.11 1.22 10.72
C GLN A 31 -0.15 1.05 12.25
N ALA A 32 0.82 1.60 12.98
CA ALA A 32 0.89 1.49 14.44
C ALA A 32 -0.40 1.97 15.12
N LYS A 33 -1.05 3.01 14.61
CA LYS A 33 -2.34 3.50 15.12
C LYS A 33 -3.44 2.43 15.18
N TYR A 34 -3.52 1.58 14.16
CA TYR A 34 -4.53 0.51 14.11
C TYR A 34 -4.20 -0.62 15.08
N PHE A 35 -2.91 -0.81 15.36
CA PHE A 35 -2.44 -1.81 16.32
C PHE A 35 -2.57 -1.34 17.77
N LEU A 36 -2.38 -0.04 18.02
CA LEU A 36 -2.45 0.57 19.36
C LEU A 36 -3.88 1.01 19.74
N GLY A 37 -4.76 1.20 18.75
CA GLY A 37 -6.19 1.39 18.97
C GLY A 37 -6.64 2.81 19.28
N TYR A 38 -5.82 3.82 19.00
CA TYR A 38 -6.19 5.23 19.15
C TYR A 38 -5.88 6.04 17.89
N GLU A 39 -6.54 7.19 17.75
CA GLU A 39 -6.32 8.06 16.60
C GLU A 39 -4.97 8.75 16.68
N ILE A 40 -4.13 8.52 15.67
CA ILE A 40 -2.87 9.22 15.49
C ILE A 40 -3.07 10.25 14.41
N GLU A 41 -2.71 11.50 14.72
CA GLU A 41 -2.77 12.61 13.77
C GLU A 41 -2.02 12.23 12.48
N ARG A 42 -2.71 12.29 11.34
CA ARG A 42 -2.13 11.90 10.05
C ARG A 42 -1.12 12.96 9.63
N SER A 43 0.15 12.71 9.93
CA SER A 43 1.26 13.54 9.44
C SER A 43 2.11 12.78 8.43
N SER A 44 2.43 13.43 7.31
CA SER A 44 3.41 12.93 6.34
C SER A 44 4.86 13.01 6.86
N LYS A 45 5.06 13.59 8.06
CA LYS A 45 6.35 13.76 8.71
C LYS A 45 6.54 12.67 9.77
N ILE A 46 7.70 12.02 9.75
CA ILE A 46 8.04 10.94 10.69
C ILE A 46 8.13 11.46 12.13
N ILE A 47 8.73 12.64 12.34
CA ILE A 47 8.95 13.17 13.69
C ILE A 47 7.62 13.43 14.43
N PRO A 48 6.65 14.18 13.86
CA PRO A 48 5.32 14.32 14.46
C PRO A 48 4.62 12.98 14.65
N LEU A 49 4.72 12.06 13.70
CA LEU A 49 4.08 10.75 13.81
C LEU A 49 4.59 9.96 15.03
N VAL A 50 5.91 9.94 15.25
CA VAL A 50 6.53 9.29 16.41
C VAL A 50 6.15 10.01 17.71
N GLN A 51 6.15 11.34 17.71
CA GLN A 51 5.71 12.12 18.88
C GLN A 51 4.26 11.83 19.26
N SER A 52 3.36 11.77 18.28
CA SER A 52 1.95 11.42 18.50
C SER A 52 1.78 9.99 19.03
N ILE A 53 2.61 9.03 18.61
CA ILE A 53 2.61 7.67 19.16
C ILE A 53 3.03 7.68 20.65
N ILE A 54 4.06 8.45 21.00
CA ILE A 54 4.58 8.49 22.38
C ILE A 54 3.57 9.18 23.31
N VAL A 55 3.01 10.32 22.88
CA VAL A 55 2.05 11.08 23.67
C VAL A 55 0.72 10.33 23.82
N GLY A 56 0.30 9.60 22.78
CA GLY A 56 -0.94 8.80 22.81
C GLY A 56 -0.81 7.46 23.53
N ALA A 57 0.34 7.12 24.10
CA ALA A 57 0.59 5.80 24.72
C ALA A 57 -0.41 5.47 25.85
N ASP A 58 -0.89 6.47 26.57
CA ASP A 58 -1.87 6.30 27.65
C ASP A 58 -3.28 5.92 27.16
N GLN A 59 -3.57 6.11 25.86
CA GLN A 59 -4.86 5.77 25.23
C GLN A 59 -4.86 4.37 24.61
N PHE A 60 -3.89 3.54 24.99
CA PHE A 60 -3.74 2.19 24.47
C PHE A 60 -4.97 1.32 24.70
N SER A 61 -5.47 0.71 23.62
CA SER A 61 -6.54 -0.29 23.68
C SER A 61 -5.96 -1.69 23.45
N TRP A 62 -6.17 -2.59 24.41
CA TRP A 62 -5.62 -3.95 24.33
C TRP A 62 -6.33 -4.82 23.29
N GLN A 63 -7.60 -4.53 22.96
CA GLN A 63 -8.41 -5.35 22.04
C GLN A 63 -7.88 -5.26 20.59
N PRO A 64 -7.65 -4.07 19.99
CA PRO A 64 -7.01 -3.96 18.68
C PRO A 64 -5.61 -4.57 18.64
N PHE A 65 -4.84 -4.44 19.73
CA PHE A 65 -3.50 -5.00 19.86
C PHE A 65 -3.50 -6.53 19.80
N VAL A 66 -4.37 -7.19 20.58
CA VAL A 66 -4.50 -8.65 20.57
C VAL A 66 -4.97 -9.13 19.21
N MET A 67 -5.99 -8.48 18.62
CA MET A 67 -6.49 -8.83 17.29
C MET A 67 -5.40 -8.72 16.22
N GLY A 68 -4.69 -7.59 16.18
CA GLY A 68 -3.57 -7.37 15.26
C GLY A 68 -2.47 -8.40 15.46
N SER A 69 -2.14 -8.74 16.71
CA SER A 69 -1.13 -9.75 17.04
C SER A 69 -1.52 -11.14 16.54
N VAL A 70 -2.80 -11.53 16.71
CA VAL A 70 -3.33 -12.81 16.20
C VAL A 70 -3.29 -12.85 14.68
N VAL A 71 -3.70 -11.78 13.99
CA VAL A 71 -3.61 -11.68 12.52
C VAL A 71 -2.17 -11.81 12.05
N LEU A 72 -1.25 -11.10 12.69
CA LEU A 72 0.16 -11.14 12.34
C LEU A 72 0.75 -12.54 12.58
N ALA A 73 0.36 -13.21 13.66
CA ALA A 73 0.73 -14.60 13.92
C ALA A 73 0.21 -15.54 12.83
N ILE A 74 -1.06 -15.43 12.42
CA ILE A 74 -1.65 -16.21 11.31
C ILE A 74 -0.83 -16.02 10.03
N LEU A 75 -0.54 -14.77 9.65
CA LEU A 75 0.24 -14.47 8.46
C LEU A 75 1.65 -15.05 8.51
N LEU A 76 2.35 -14.94 9.65
CA LEU A 76 3.69 -15.48 9.81
C LEU A 76 3.71 -17.01 9.81
N VAL A 77 2.76 -17.66 10.49
CA VAL A 77 2.63 -19.12 10.51
C VAL A 77 2.36 -19.65 9.10
N MET A 78 1.39 -19.08 8.40
CA MET A 78 1.07 -19.51 7.02
C MET A 78 2.25 -19.28 6.06
N LYS A 79 2.98 -18.16 6.22
CA LYS A 79 4.20 -17.88 5.44
C LYS A 79 5.31 -18.88 5.75
N HIS A 80 5.51 -19.25 7.01
CA HIS A 80 6.55 -20.19 7.43
C HIS A 80 6.22 -21.61 6.94
N LEU A 81 4.98 -22.06 7.16
CA LEU A 81 4.52 -23.38 6.75
C LEU A 81 4.58 -23.56 5.22
N GLY A 82 4.19 -22.54 4.45
CA GLY A 82 4.31 -22.53 2.99
C GLY A 82 5.75 -22.47 2.46
N LYS A 83 6.73 -22.13 3.31
CA LYS A 83 8.17 -22.21 2.98
C LYS A 83 8.74 -23.59 3.29
N CYS A 84 8.30 -24.21 4.38
CA CYS A 84 8.76 -25.54 4.81
C CYS A 84 8.24 -26.67 3.91
N ASN A 85 7.02 -26.56 3.37
CA ASN A 85 6.43 -27.61 2.55
C ASN A 85 6.05 -27.09 1.15
N LYS A 86 6.68 -27.65 0.11
CA LYS A 86 6.39 -27.31 -1.30
C LYS A 86 4.93 -27.58 -1.68
N SER A 87 4.27 -28.56 -1.06
CA SER A 87 2.85 -28.85 -1.28
C SER A 87 1.91 -27.78 -0.71
N LEU A 88 2.36 -27.02 0.30
CA LEU A 88 1.58 -25.98 0.97
C LEU A 88 1.93 -24.57 0.47
N ARG A 89 2.56 -24.44 -0.70
CA ARG A 89 2.95 -23.14 -1.26
C ARG A 89 1.75 -22.22 -1.49
N PHE A 90 0.58 -22.79 -1.79
CA PHE A 90 -0.69 -22.06 -1.92
C PHE A 90 -1.10 -21.35 -0.61
N LEU A 91 -0.74 -21.93 0.54
CA LEU A 91 -1.05 -21.37 1.86
C LEU A 91 -0.41 -19.99 2.06
N ARG A 92 0.73 -19.72 1.42
CA ARG A 92 1.36 -18.40 1.45
C ARG A 92 0.53 -17.34 0.71
N ALA A 93 -0.16 -17.71 -0.36
CA ALA A 93 -1.01 -16.80 -1.13
C ALA A 93 -2.37 -16.59 -0.46
N SER A 94 -2.91 -17.61 0.24
CA SER A 94 -4.20 -17.49 0.93
C SER A 94 -4.11 -16.78 2.29
N GLY A 95 -2.92 -16.54 2.83
CA GLY A 95 -2.72 -15.93 4.15
C GLY A 95 -3.55 -14.66 4.42
N PRO A 96 -3.45 -13.62 3.58
CA PRO A 96 -4.24 -12.40 3.75
C PRO A 96 -5.76 -12.67 3.70
N LEU A 97 -6.21 -13.56 2.81
CA LEU A 97 -7.62 -13.90 2.70
C LEU A 97 -8.12 -14.62 3.97
N THR A 98 -7.36 -15.59 4.47
CA THR A 98 -7.68 -16.32 5.70
C THR A 98 -7.73 -15.38 6.90
N ALA A 99 -6.79 -14.43 7.00
CA ALA A 99 -6.80 -13.42 8.06
C ALA A 99 -8.06 -12.54 8.01
N VAL A 100 -8.46 -12.07 6.82
CA VAL A 100 -9.66 -11.24 6.66
C VAL A 100 -10.92 -12.03 7.04
N VAL A 101 -11.08 -13.26 6.53
CA VAL A 101 -12.23 -14.12 6.84
C VAL A 101 -12.31 -14.42 8.33
N PHE A 102 -11.19 -14.77 8.95
CA PHE A 102 -11.12 -15.01 10.40
C PHE A 102 -11.55 -13.78 11.20
N CYS A 103 -11.00 -12.61 10.88
CA CYS A 103 -11.37 -11.35 11.55
C CYS A 103 -12.85 -11.01 11.36
N SER A 104 -13.39 -11.13 10.15
CA SER A 104 -14.80 -10.84 9.87
C SER A 104 -15.73 -11.75 10.67
N VAL A 105 -15.42 -13.05 10.77
CA VAL A 105 -16.22 -14.00 11.57
C VAL A 105 -16.09 -13.68 13.06
N PHE A 106 -14.88 -13.45 13.55
CA PHE A 106 -14.64 -13.14 14.96
C PHE A 106 -15.39 -11.88 15.40
N VAL A 107 -15.29 -10.79 14.65
CA VAL A 107 -15.97 -9.54 14.96
C VAL A 107 -17.49 -9.70 14.91
N LYS A 108 -18.02 -10.51 13.99
CA LYS A 108 -19.45 -10.78 13.91
C LYS A 108 -19.98 -11.55 15.13
N VAL A 109 -19.19 -12.45 15.71
CA VAL A 109 -19.58 -13.28 16.86
C VAL A 109 -19.39 -12.54 18.18
N PHE A 110 -18.26 -11.88 18.37
CA PHE A 110 -17.87 -11.29 19.66
C PHE A 110 -18.18 -9.79 19.80
N GLN A 111 -18.47 -9.10 18.69
CA GLN A 111 -18.81 -7.67 18.63
C GLN A 111 -18.00 -6.76 19.58
N PRO A 112 -16.65 -6.79 19.51
CA PRO A 112 -15.82 -6.01 20.42
C PRO A 112 -16.02 -4.50 20.19
N PRO A 113 -16.37 -3.71 21.23
CA PRO A 113 -16.75 -2.30 21.08
C PRO A 113 -15.59 -1.38 20.68
N SER A 114 -14.35 -1.80 20.95
CA SER A 114 -13.14 -0.99 20.72
C SER A 114 -12.50 -1.18 19.34
N ILE A 115 -13.12 -1.97 18.44
CA ILE A 115 -12.59 -2.21 17.10
C ILE A 115 -13.39 -1.43 16.06
N SER A 116 -12.73 -0.47 15.39
CA SER A 116 -13.33 0.29 14.29
C SER A 116 -13.66 -0.61 13.11
N LEU A 117 -14.92 -0.59 12.68
CA LEU A 117 -15.40 -1.35 11.53
C LEU A 117 -15.22 -0.55 10.24
N VAL A 118 -15.03 -1.27 9.13
CA VAL A 118 -14.91 -0.68 7.78
C VAL A 118 -16.20 0.02 7.35
N GLY A 119 -17.35 -0.35 7.94
CA GLY A 119 -18.66 0.19 7.60
C GLY A 119 -19.30 -0.51 6.40
N GLU A 120 -20.23 0.18 5.74
CA GLU A 120 -20.91 -0.35 4.56
C GLU A 120 -20.06 -0.19 3.30
N ILE A 121 -19.93 -1.28 2.54
CA ILE A 121 -19.22 -1.30 1.26
C ILE A 121 -20.26 -1.20 0.15
N PRO A 122 -20.21 -0.18 -0.72
CA PRO A 122 -21.17 -0.03 -1.81
C PRO A 122 -21.08 -1.24 -2.75
N GLN A 123 -22.23 -1.84 -3.08
CA GLN A 123 -22.28 -2.98 -3.98
C GLN A 123 -22.31 -2.53 -5.45
N GLY A 124 -21.65 -3.30 -6.31
CA GLY A 124 -21.61 -3.07 -7.77
C GLY A 124 -20.34 -2.39 -8.24
N LEU A 125 -20.29 -2.13 -9.55
CA LEU A 125 -19.15 -1.45 -10.17
C LEU A 125 -19.22 0.06 -9.94
N PRO A 126 -18.07 0.74 -9.77
CA PRO A 126 -18.03 2.19 -9.71
C PRO A 126 -18.63 2.76 -11.01
N ARG A 127 -19.46 3.80 -10.88
CA ARG A 127 -20.06 4.47 -12.04
C ARG A 127 -18.99 5.25 -12.78
N PHE A 128 -19.09 5.25 -14.11
CA PHE A 128 -18.28 6.14 -14.94
C PHE A 128 -18.51 7.59 -14.54
N SER A 129 -17.44 8.29 -14.17
CA SER A 129 -17.45 9.68 -13.73
C SER A 129 -16.39 10.45 -14.51
N ILE A 130 -16.79 11.57 -15.10
CA ILE A 130 -15.85 12.48 -15.76
C ILE A 130 -15.24 13.38 -14.67
N PRO A 131 -13.92 13.55 -14.60
CA PRO A 131 -13.29 14.52 -13.71
C PRO A 131 -13.80 15.94 -14.02
N LYS A 132 -14.70 16.47 -13.18
CA LYS A 132 -15.47 17.71 -13.46
C LYS A 132 -14.87 18.98 -12.87
N ALA A 133 -13.78 18.90 -12.10
CA ALA A 133 -13.23 20.05 -11.37
C ALA A 133 -11.76 20.30 -11.68
N PHE A 134 -11.48 20.95 -12.81
CA PHE A 134 -10.13 21.43 -13.12
C PHE A 134 -9.71 22.66 -12.29
N GLY A 135 -10.61 23.21 -11.45
CA GLY A 135 -10.32 24.37 -10.61
C GLY A 135 -9.24 24.16 -9.53
N PHE A 136 -8.96 22.90 -9.17
CA PHE A 136 -7.87 22.54 -8.24
C PHE A 136 -6.61 22.06 -8.95
N VAL A 137 -6.56 22.09 -10.28
CA VAL A 137 -5.41 21.55 -11.02
C VAL A 137 -4.15 22.31 -10.68
N GLU A 138 -4.21 23.65 -10.65
CA GLU A 138 -3.03 24.48 -10.35
C GLU A 138 -2.43 24.19 -8.98
N SER A 139 -3.27 23.97 -7.96
CA SER A 139 -2.80 23.63 -6.61
C SER A 139 -2.31 22.18 -6.50
N LEU A 140 -2.81 21.28 -7.34
CA LEU A 140 -2.44 19.86 -7.33
C LEU A 140 -1.25 19.54 -8.24
N ILE A 141 -0.85 20.42 -9.17
CA ILE A 141 0.29 20.18 -10.08
C ILE A 141 1.56 19.77 -9.31
N PRO A 142 2.01 20.52 -8.26
CA PRO A 142 3.25 20.18 -7.57
C PRO A 142 3.19 18.78 -6.93
N THR A 143 2.09 18.49 -6.24
CA THR A 143 1.86 17.19 -5.60
C THR A 143 1.74 16.07 -6.63
N THR A 144 1.10 16.32 -7.77
CA THR A 144 0.91 15.34 -8.85
C THR A 144 2.22 14.99 -9.53
N ILE A 145 3.11 15.96 -9.76
CA ILE A 145 4.46 15.72 -10.30
C ILE A 145 5.24 14.81 -9.35
N LEU A 146 5.19 15.08 -8.05
CA LEU A 146 5.87 14.27 -7.03
C LEU A 146 5.32 12.84 -7.00
N ILE A 147 3.99 12.67 -6.92
CA ILE A 147 3.34 11.35 -6.89
C ILE A 147 3.63 10.59 -8.19
N THR A 148 3.60 11.26 -9.34
CA THR A 148 3.92 10.64 -10.64
C THR A 148 5.38 10.18 -10.68
N GLY A 149 6.31 10.99 -10.18
CA GLY A 149 7.72 10.61 -10.08
C GLY A 149 7.92 9.37 -9.21
N VAL A 150 7.24 9.31 -8.06
CA VAL A 150 7.24 8.15 -7.17
C VAL A 150 6.62 6.91 -7.83
N ALA A 151 5.49 7.07 -8.51
CA ALA A 151 4.82 5.99 -9.22
C ALA A 151 5.70 5.35 -10.31
N ILE A 152 6.43 6.20 -11.04
CA ILE A 152 7.41 5.77 -12.05
C ILE A 152 8.58 5.02 -11.40
N LEU A 153 9.10 5.54 -10.30
CA LEU A 153 10.20 4.93 -9.54
C LEU A 153 9.83 3.53 -9.04
N GLU A 154 8.63 3.36 -8.47
CA GLU A 154 8.13 2.08 -7.97
C GLU A 154 7.91 1.07 -9.09
N SER A 155 7.16 1.47 -10.12
CA SER A 155 6.85 0.60 -11.26
C SER A 155 8.12 0.08 -11.93
N VAL A 156 9.08 0.97 -12.21
CA VAL A 156 10.31 0.56 -12.88
C VAL A 156 11.26 -0.16 -11.92
N GLY A 157 11.24 0.16 -10.62
CA GLY A 157 12.01 -0.57 -9.61
C GLY A 157 11.65 -2.05 -9.58
N ILE A 158 10.35 -2.35 -9.57
CA ILE A 158 9.83 -3.72 -9.58
C ILE A 158 10.09 -4.38 -10.93
N ALA A 159 9.84 -3.67 -12.03
CA ALA A 159 10.07 -4.20 -13.37
C ALA A 159 11.55 -4.54 -13.61
N LYS A 160 12.49 -3.71 -13.15
CA LYS A 160 13.95 -3.99 -13.19
C LYS A 160 14.32 -5.17 -12.31
N ALA A 161 13.77 -5.28 -11.09
CA ALA A 161 14.03 -6.40 -10.21
C ALA A 161 13.56 -7.73 -10.81
N LEU A 162 12.40 -7.71 -11.49
CA LEU A 162 11.85 -8.88 -12.17
C LEU A 162 12.63 -9.21 -13.46
N ALA A 163 13.02 -8.20 -14.23
CA ALA A 163 13.89 -8.33 -15.40
C ALA A 163 15.24 -8.98 -15.05
N ALA A 164 15.90 -8.49 -14.00
CA ALA A 164 17.16 -9.05 -13.50
C ALA A 164 16.99 -10.50 -13.01
N LYS A 165 15.85 -10.84 -12.39
CA LYS A 165 15.57 -12.19 -11.90
C LYS A 165 15.27 -13.19 -13.02
N ASN A 166 14.57 -12.76 -14.06
CA ASN A 166 14.08 -13.63 -15.13
C ASN A 166 14.92 -13.53 -16.43
N GLY A 167 15.90 -12.63 -16.49
CA GLY A 167 16.84 -12.51 -17.60
C GLY A 167 16.29 -11.88 -18.88
N TYR A 168 15.29 -11.01 -18.78
CA TYR A 168 14.74 -10.28 -19.94
C TYR A 168 15.12 -8.80 -19.90
N GLU A 169 15.10 -8.13 -21.07
CA GLU A 169 15.32 -6.69 -21.15
C GLU A 169 14.03 -5.91 -20.90
N LEU A 170 14.13 -4.81 -20.15
CA LEU A 170 12.99 -3.96 -19.82
C LEU A 170 12.91 -2.76 -20.78
N ASP A 171 11.75 -2.58 -21.44
CA ASP A 171 11.43 -1.33 -22.13
C ASP A 171 10.70 -0.36 -21.18
N SER A 172 11.47 0.54 -20.57
CA SER A 172 10.93 1.58 -19.68
C SER A 172 9.90 2.50 -20.35
N ASN A 173 9.97 2.72 -21.67
CA ASN A 173 8.99 3.59 -22.34
C ASN A 173 7.62 2.92 -22.43
N GLN A 174 7.61 1.62 -22.67
CA GLN A 174 6.38 0.84 -22.72
C GLN A 174 5.73 0.76 -21.35
N GLU A 175 6.51 0.56 -20.29
CA GLU A 175 6.02 0.58 -18.90
C GLU A 175 5.41 1.93 -18.53
N LEU A 176 6.11 3.03 -18.83
CA LEU A 176 5.60 4.39 -18.59
C LEU A 176 4.29 4.66 -19.32
N PHE A 177 4.19 4.19 -20.57
CA PHE A 177 2.98 4.36 -21.36
C PHE A 177 1.82 3.56 -20.76
N GLY A 178 2.04 2.30 -20.40
CA GLY A 178 1.05 1.44 -19.75
C GLY A 178 0.56 2.04 -18.43
N LEU A 179 1.49 2.51 -17.59
CA LEU A 179 1.18 3.18 -16.32
C LEU A 179 0.33 4.45 -16.52
N GLY A 180 0.66 5.26 -17.53
CA GLY A 180 -0.10 6.45 -17.88
C GLY A 180 -1.52 6.13 -18.34
N VAL A 181 -1.67 5.15 -19.25
CA VAL A 181 -2.98 4.71 -19.74
C VAL A 181 -3.83 4.13 -18.60
N ALA A 182 -3.25 3.30 -17.73
CA ALA A 182 -3.96 2.72 -16.59
C ALA A 182 -4.51 3.81 -15.65
N ASN A 183 -3.71 4.83 -15.35
CA ASN A 183 -4.14 5.95 -14.50
C ASN A 183 -5.17 6.86 -15.18
N ILE A 184 -5.06 7.12 -16.48
CA ILE A 184 -6.06 7.89 -17.23
C ILE A 184 -7.40 7.15 -17.23
N VAL A 185 -7.40 5.86 -17.56
CA VAL A 185 -8.63 5.04 -17.54
C VAL A 185 -9.20 4.95 -16.13
N GLY A 186 -8.35 4.70 -15.12
CA GLY A 186 -8.75 4.62 -13.72
C GLY A 186 -9.38 5.92 -13.19
N SER A 187 -8.97 7.08 -13.69
CA SER A 187 -9.54 8.38 -13.29
C SER A 187 -11.05 8.48 -13.57
N PHE A 188 -11.54 7.78 -14.60
CA PHE A 188 -12.97 7.74 -14.92
C PHE A 188 -13.79 6.84 -13.99
N PHE A 189 -13.15 6.06 -13.13
CA PHE A 189 -13.78 5.16 -12.17
C PHE A 189 -13.45 5.52 -10.72
N SER A 190 -13.01 6.78 -10.49
CA SER A 190 -12.65 7.29 -9.16
C SER A 190 -11.55 6.50 -8.45
N VAL A 191 -10.60 5.97 -9.21
CA VAL A 191 -9.45 5.18 -8.70
C VAL A 191 -8.32 6.11 -8.25
N TYR A 192 -7.67 5.77 -7.13
CA TYR A 192 -6.42 6.42 -6.73
C TYR A 192 -5.28 6.10 -7.71
N PRO A 193 -4.25 6.96 -7.85
CA PRO A 193 -3.11 6.67 -8.71
C PRO A 193 -2.51 5.29 -8.41
N THR A 194 -2.45 4.46 -9.44
CA THR A 194 -1.91 3.09 -9.38
C THR A 194 -0.43 3.08 -9.76
N THR A 195 0.34 2.24 -9.08
CA THR A 195 1.78 1.99 -9.30
C THR A 195 2.04 0.49 -9.47
N GLY A 196 3.28 0.10 -9.77
CA GLY A 196 3.66 -1.29 -10.05
C GLY A 196 3.95 -2.11 -8.81
#